data_AF-A0A212D7V8-F1
#
_entry.id   AF-A0A212D7V8-F1
#
_cell.length_a   1.000
_cell.length_b   1.000
_cell.length_c   1.000
_cell.angle_alpha   90.00
_cell.angle_beta   90.00
_cell.angle_gamma   90.00
#
_symmetry.space_group_name_H-M   'P 1'
#
loop_
_entity.id
_entity.type
_entity.pdbx_description
1 polymer ?
#
loop_
_entity_poly.entity_id
_entity_poly.type
_entity_poly.pdbx_seq_one_letter_code
_entity_poly.pdbx_strand_id
1 'polypeptide(L)'
;PNIWLEYGQYSVGGIGQKGGLEKVRSVFERALSSVGLHMTKGLAIWEAYREFESAIVEAARLEKVHSLFRRQLAIPLYDMEATFAEYEEWSEDPIPESVIQSYNKALQQLEKYKPHEEALLQAEAPRLAEYQAYIDFEMKIGDPARIQLIFERALVENCLVPDLWIRYSQYLDRQLKVKDLVLSVHSRAVRNCPWTVALWSRYLLAMERHGVEHRVISVTFEKALSAGFIQATDYVEIWQAYLDYLRRRVDFKQGTEVPVFPVRTERFLSVSFAGMGQWPKYLTMGQAM
;
A
#
# COMPACT_ATOMS: atom_id res chain seq x y z
N PRO A 1 12.49 3.88 -3.56
CA PRO A 1 13.52 4.74 -2.90
C PRO A 1 14.03 5.86 -3.82
N ASN A 2 14.50 5.53 -5.02
CA ASN A 2 15.10 6.52 -5.93
C ASN A 2 14.15 7.68 -6.29
N ILE A 3 12.87 7.40 -6.58
CA ILE A 3 11.87 8.46 -6.83
C ILE A 3 11.77 9.45 -5.65
N TRP A 4 11.89 8.96 -4.41
CA TRP A 4 11.88 9.83 -3.23
C TRP A 4 13.15 10.67 -3.12
N LEU A 5 14.33 10.12 -3.43
CA LEU A 5 15.58 10.87 -3.47
C LEU A 5 15.53 11.98 -4.51
N GLU A 6 15.17 11.64 -5.75
CA GLU A 6 15.03 12.60 -6.84
C GLU A 6 14.00 13.68 -6.50
N TYR A 7 12.88 13.31 -5.87
CA TYR A 7 11.88 14.28 -5.46
C TYR A 7 12.40 15.21 -4.35
N GLY A 8 13.13 14.67 -3.37
CA GLY A 8 13.79 15.44 -2.33
C GLY A 8 14.78 16.44 -2.93
N GLN A 9 15.73 15.96 -3.74
CA GLN A 9 16.74 16.76 -4.42
C GLN A 9 16.13 17.83 -5.33
N TYR A 10 15.12 17.47 -6.13
CA TYR A 10 14.39 18.43 -6.95
C TYR A 10 13.72 19.52 -6.11
N SER A 11 13.13 19.15 -4.97
CA SER A 11 12.44 20.11 -4.10
C SER A 11 13.39 21.15 -3.47
N VAL A 12 14.68 20.82 -3.30
CA VAL A 12 15.73 21.76 -2.82
C VAL A 12 15.85 22.98 -3.75
N GLY A 13 15.65 22.82 -5.06
CA GLY A 13 15.65 23.94 -6.01
C GLY A 13 14.57 25.00 -5.73
N GLY A 14 13.53 24.66 -4.96
CA GLY A 14 12.43 25.54 -4.58
C GLY A 14 12.58 26.28 -3.25
N ILE A 15 13.70 26.14 -2.53
CA ILE A 15 13.86 26.69 -1.16
C ILE A 15 13.65 28.21 -1.09
N GLY A 16 14.08 28.96 -2.13
CA GLY A 16 13.94 30.42 -2.17
C GLY A 16 12.50 30.91 -2.30
N GLN A 17 11.53 30.03 -2.56
CA GLN A 17 10.12 30.38 -2.67
C GLN A 17 9.45 30.37 -1.28
N LYS A 18 8.36 31.14 -1.13
CA LYS A 18 7.58 31.17 0.11
C LYS A 18 7.06 29.77 0.45
N GLY A 19 7.50 29.22 1.59
CA GLY A 19 7.13 27.87 2.03
C GLY A 19 8.00 26.73 1.44
N GLY A 20 9.07 27.06 0.73
CA GLY A 20 9.95 26.09 0.07
C GLY A 20 10.64 25.16 1.06
N LEU A 21 11.12 25.69 2.19
CA LEU A 21 11.78 24.92 3.24
C LEU A 21 10.86 23.85 3.85
N GLU A 22 9.64 24.22 4.20
CA GLU A 22 8.62 23.31 4.74
C GLU A 22 8.24 22.24 3.70
N LYS A 23 8.23 22.61 2.42
CA LYS A 23 7.96 21.67 1.33
C LYS A 23 9.02 20.58 1.23
N VAL A 24 10.31 20.94 1.28
CA VAL A 24 11.40 19.96 1.22
C VAL A 24 11.33 19.01 2.42
N ARG A 25 11.17 19.54 3.63
CA ARG A 25 11.01 18.75 4.85
C ARG A 25 9.81 17.80 4.77
N SER A 26 8.68 18.28 4.24
CA SER A 26 7.48 17.45 4.01
C SER A 26 7.73 16.33 2.99
N VAL A 27 8.59 16.54 1.98
CA VAL A 27 8.97 15.48 1.04
C VAL A 27 9.82 14.42 1.74
N PHE A 28 10.86 14.81 2.47
CA PHE A 28 11.71 13.87 3.18
C PHE A 28 11.00 13.12 4.31
N GLU A 29 10.16 13.76 5.11
CA GLU A 29 9.41 13.07 6.17
C GLU A 29 8.42 12.04 5.58
N ARG A 30 7.80 12.32 4.42
CA ARG A 30 6.99 11.31 3.70
C ARG A 30 7.86 10.18 3.12
N ALA A 31 9.04 10.50 2.61
CA ALA A 31 10.00 9.50 2.15
C ALA A 31 10.42 8.57 3.29
N LEU A 32 10.76 9.12 4.46
CA LEU A 32 11.11 8.36 5.65
C LEU A 32 9.94 7.51 6.16
N SER A 33 8.72 8.05 6.17
CA SER A 33 7.52 7.28 6.53
C SER A 33 7.25 6.12 5.57
N SER A 34 7.67 6.22 4.30
CA SER A 34 7.42 5.20 3.27
C SER A 34 8.53 4.17 3.18
N VAL A 35 9.80 4.60 3.20
CA VAL A 35 10.98 3.75 2.92
C VAL A 35 12.13 3.96 3.91
N GLY A 36 11.95 4.75 4.97
CA GLY A 36 13.00 5.01 5.97
C GLY A 36 13.39 3.77 6.79
N LEU A 37 12.53 2.76 6.83
CA LEU A 37 12.80 1.44 7.43
C LEU A 37 13.41 0.44 6.44
N HIS A 38 13.63 0.82 5.17
CA HIS A 38 14.16 -0.07 4.15
C HIS A 38 15.62 -0.41 4.44
N MET A 39 15.87 -1.64 4.87
CA MET A 39 17.17 -2.13 5.37
C MET A 39 18.39 -1.71 4.53
N THR A 40 18.34 -1.85 3.20
CA THR A 40 19.46 -1.54 2.29
C THR A 40 19.37 -0.22 1.52
N LYS A 41 18.22 0.47 1.54
CA LYS A 41 17.96 1.66 0.71
C LYS A 41 17.40 2.86 1.48
N GLY A 42 17.05 2.66 2.75
CA GLY A 42 16.55 3.69 3.65
C GLY A 42 17.67 4.63 4.08
N LEU A 43 18.89 4.11 4.26
CA LEU A 43 20.09 4.87 4.64
C LEU A 43 20.28 6.11 3.74
N ALA A 44 20.25 5.93 2.42
CA ALA A 44 20.39 7.03 1.47
C ALA A 44 19.35 8.15 1.63
N ILE A 45 18.11 7.82 2.06
CA ILE A 45 17.08 8.84 2.33
C ILE A 45 17.43 9.64 3.59
N TRP A 46 17.91 8.94 4.64
CA TRP A 46 18.34 9.58 5.88
C TRP A 46 19.54 10.49 5.66
N GLU A 47 20.54 10.03 4.92
CA GLU A 47 21.74 10.80 4.57
C GLU A 47 21.38 12.05 3.78
N ALA A 48 20.61 11.91 2.69
CA ALA A 48 20.17 13.04 1.89
C ALA A 48 19.37 14.06 2.71
N TYR A 49 18.59 13.61 3.70
CA TYR A 49 17.86 14.52 4.57
C TYR A 49 18.78 15.22 5.60
N ARG A 50 19.77 14.50 6.16
CA ARG A 50 20.79 15.10 7.04
C ARG A 50 21.63 16.12 6.28
N GLU A 51 22.14 15.78 5.11
CA GLU A 51 22.92 16.68 4.24
C GLU A 51 22.14 17.97 3.95
N PHE A 52 20.85 17.84 3.62
CA PHE A 52 19.98 18.99 3.41
C PHE A 52 19.86 19.88 4.65
N GLU A 53 19.55 19.32 5.82
CA GLU A 53 19.43 20.13 7.05
C GLU A 53 20.78 20.74 7.45
N SER A 54 21.89 20.03 7.24
CA SER A 54 23.27 20.48 7.48
C SER A 54 23.69 21.63 6.55
N ALA A 55 23.26 21.62 5.28
CA ALA A 55 23.56 22.68 4.32
C ALA A 55 22.83 24.01 4.62
N ILE A 56 21.76 23.96 5.42
CA ILE A 56 20.91 25.11 5.74
C ILE A 56 21.31 25.78 7.08
N VAL A 57 22.29 25.25 7.81
CA VAL A 57 22.48 25.53 9.24
C VAL A 57 22.76 27.01 9.56
N GLU A 58 21.74 27.62 10.20
CA GLU A 58 21.90 28.61 11.27
C GLU A 58 21.94 27.86 12.62
N ALA A 59 22.64 28.36 13.64
CA ALA A 59 22.86 27.67 14.92
C ALA A 59 21.59 27.05 15.59
N ALA A 60 20.40 27.61 15.35
CA ALA A 60 19.14 27.08 15.86
C ALA A 60 18.69 25.75 15.21
N ARG A 61 19.33 25.30 14.13
CA ARG A 61 18.93 24.12 13.32
C ARG A 61 19.77 22.86 13.59
N LEU A 62 20.81 22.97 14.42
CA LEU A 62 21.64 21.84 14.85
C LEU A 62 20.81 20.73 15.51
N GLU A 63 19.80 21.09 16.31
CA GLU A 63 18.94 20.10 16.98
C GLU A 63 18.13 19.24 15.99
N LYS A 64 17.84 19.74 14.79
CA LYS A 64 17.15 18.94 13.77
C LYS A 64 18.06 17.84 13.22
N VAL A 65 19.34 18.14 13.02
CA VAL A 65 20.34 17.15 12.59
C VAL A 65 20.56 16.10 13.69
N HIS A 66 20.70 16.52 14.96
CA HIS A 66 20.70 15.61 16.11
C HIS A 66 19.46 14.71 16.13
N SER A 67 18.27 15.27 15.95
CA SER A 67 17.01 14.52 15.91
C SER A 67 17.02 13.46 14.79
N LEU A 68 17.55 13.77 13.60
CA LEU A 68 17.66 12.83 12.49
C LEU A 68 18.62 11.68 12.80
N PHE A 69 19.82 11.96 13.34
CA PHE A 69 20.76 10.92 13.77
C PHE A 69 20.12 10.00 14.83
N ARG A 70 19.56 10.58 15.90
CA ARG A 70 18.94 9.82 17.00
C ARG A 70 17.79 8.94 16.51
N ARG A 71 16.96 9.44 15.56
CA ARG A 71 15.86 8.65 14.95
C ARG A 71 16.39 7.52 14.08
N GLN A 72 17.41 7.77 13.26
CA GLN A 72 17.97 6.75 12.37
C GLN A 72 18.67 5.64 13.16
N LEU A 73 19.46 5.98 14.18
CA LEU A 73 20.20 5.01 14.99
C LEU A 73 19.29 4.05 15.76
N ALA A 74 18.02 4.39 15.93
CA ALA A 74 17.00 3.51 16.51
C ALA A 74 16.39 2.52 15.49
N ILE A 75 16.84 2.51 14.23
CA ILE A 75 16.30 1.69 13.15
C ILE A 75 17.38 0.73 12.66
N PRO A 76 17.07 -0.58 12.51
CA PRO A 76 18.02 -1.53 11.93
C PRO A 76 18.18 -1.25 10.44
N LEU A 77 19.31 -0.65 10.04
CA LEU A 77 19.71 -0.42 8.65
C LEU A 77 21.12 -1.00 8.45
N TYR A 78 21.46 -1.37 7.23
CA TYR A 78 22.84 -1.73 6.90
C TYR A 78 23.76 -0.53 7.12
N ASP A 79 25.00 -0.81 7.54
CA ASP A 79 26.05 0.17 7.84
C ASP A 79 25.69 1.21 8.92
N MET A 80 24.71 0.91 9.78
CA MET A 80 24.33 1.82 10.88
C MET A 80 25.45 2.06 11.91
N GLU A 81 26.44 1.17 11.99
CA GLU A 81 27.65 1.36 12.81
C GLU A 81 28.48 2.54 12.31
N ALA A 82 28.58 2.72 10.98
CA ALA A 82 29.25 3.87 10.38
C ALA A 82 28.48 5.17 10.68
N THR A 83 27.14 5.13 10.65
CA THR A 83 26.32 6.28 11.07
C THR A 83 26.51 6.62 12.55
N PHE A 84 26.71 5.61 13.42
CA PHE A 84 26.98 5.86 14.84
C PHE A 84 28.34 6.53 15.04
N ALA A 85 29.37 6.04 14.37
CA ALA A 85 30.72 6.64 14.40
C ALA A 85 30.71 8.07 13.83
N GLU A 86 30.02 8.31 12.71
CA GLU A 86 29.81 9.66 12.15
C GLU A 86 29.16 10.58 13.18
N TYR A 87 28.12 10.11 13.89
CA TYR A 87 27.42 10.92 14.87
C TYR A 87 28.28 11.23 16.11
N GLU A 88 29.11 10.27 16.55
CA GLU A 88 30.05 10.45 17.66
C GLU A 88 31.13 11.47 17.33
N GLU A 89 31.65 11.48 16.09
CA GLU A 89 32.63 12.46 15.64
C GLU A 89 32.01 13.84 15.41
N TRP A 90 30.79 13.90 14.88
CA TRP A 90 30.10 15.15 14.57
C TRP A 90 29.54 15.88 15.81
N SER A 91 29.13 15.14 16.84
CA SER A 91 28.49 15.69 18.03
C SER A 91 29.52 16.23 19.03
N GLU A 92 29.49 17.54 19.32
CA GLU A 92 30.32 18.11 20.39
C GLU A 92 29.91 17.59 21.79
N ASP A 93 28.62 17.33 21.96
CA ASP A 93 28.07 16.78 23.19
C ASP A 93 28.09 15.24 23.19
N PRO A 94 28.27 14.60 24.36
CA PRO A 94 28.16 13.15 24.49
C PRO A 94 26.80 12.63 24.02
N ILE A 95 26.80 11.50 23.30
CA ILE A 95 25.57 10.84 22.87
C ILE A 95 24.77 10.39 24.11
N PRO A 96 23.49 10.78 24.26
CA PRO A 96 22.68 10.37 25.41
C PRO A 96 22.57 8.85 25.53
N GLU A 97 22.62 8.33 26.76
CA GLU A 97 22.57 6.89 27.02
C GLU A 97 21.31 6.21 26.45
N SER A 98 20.18 6.92 26.44
CA SER A 98 18.92 6.45 25.84
C SER A 98 19.04 6.16 24.33
N VAL A 99 19.86 6.93 23.63
CA VAL A 99 20.15 6.75 22.20
C VAL A 99 21.04 5.53 22.01
N ILE A 100 22.07 5.37 22.85
CA ILE A 100 22.97 4.19 22.83
C ILE A 100 22.17 2.91 23.10
N GLN A 101 21.26 2.92 24.07
CA GLN A 101 20.38 1.78 24.35
C GLN A 101 19.46 1.43 23.16
N SER A 102 18.93 2.45 22.48
CA SER A 102 18.08 2.26 21.29
C SER A 102 18.89 1.72 20.11
N TYR A 103 20.11 2.24 19.93
CA TYR A 103 21.07 1.76 18.94
C TYR A 103 21.45 0.30 19.15
N ASN A 104 21.79 -0.11 20.37
CA ASN A 104 22.11 -1.50 20.68
C ASN A 104 20.94 -2.45 20.41
N LYS A 105 19.69 -2.02 20.68
CA LYS A 105 18.50 -2.81 20.31
C LYS A 105 18.32 -2.92 18.80
N ALA A 106 18.58 -1.84 18.07
CA ALA A 106 18.52 -1.82 16.61
C ALA A 106 19.62 -2.70 15.98
N LEU A 107 20.84 -2.75 16.54
CA LEU A 107 21.88 -3.70 16.12
C LEU A 107 21.46 -5.16 16.33
N GLN A 108 20.86 -5.49 17.47
CA GLN A 108 20.34 -6.84 17.72
C GLN A 108 19.23 -7.20 16.73
N GLN A 109 18.38 -6.23 16.38
CA GLN A 109 17.38 -6.40 15.34
C GLN A 109 18.01 -6.62 13.97
N LEU A 110 19.03 -5.84 13.59
CA LEU A 110 19.75 -5.98 12.34
C LEU A 110 20.28 -7.41 12.17
N GLU A 111 20.95 -7.95 13.19
CA GLU A 111 21.47 -9.32 13.16
C GLU A 111 20.36 -10.37 13.01
N LYS A 112 19.20 -10.13 13.61
CA LYS A 112 18.02 -10.99 13.46
C LYS A 112 17.45 -10.97 12.03
N TYR A 113 17.50 -9.82 11.35
CA TYR A 113 16.97 -9.66 9.99
C TYR A 113 17.96 -10.08 8.90
N LYS A 114 19.26 -10.07 9.21
CA LYS A 114 20.36 -10.32 8.28
C LYS A 114 20.21 -11.62 7.45
N PRO A 115 19.83 -12.78 8.01
CA PRO A 115 19.67 -14.00 7.22
C PRO A 115 18.59 -13.88 6.14
N HIS A 116 17.53 -13.12 6.39
CA HIS A 116 16.45 -12.90 5.42
C HIS A 116 16.87 -11.96 4.30
N GLU A 117 17.67 -10.93 4.60
CA GLU A 117 18.20 -10.01 3.59
C GLU A 117 19.29 -10.68 2.74
N GLU A 118 20.15 -11.52 3.33
CA GLU A 118 21.13 -12.32 2.61
C GLU A 118 20.46 -13.34 1.69
N ALA A 119 19.39 -14.00 2.14
CA ALA A 119 18.60 -14.89 1.29
C ALA A 119 18.02 -14.15 0.07
N LEU A 120 17.48 -12.95 0.26
CA LEU A 120 17.01 -12.10 -0.85
C LEU A 120 18.14 -11.69 -1.80
N LEU A 121 19.35 -11.47 -1.29
CA LEU A 121 20.50 -11.10 -2.11
C LEU A 121 20.98 -12.27 -2.98
N GLN A 122 20.98 -13.49 -2.43
CA GLN A 122 21.42 -14.71 -3.11
C GLN A 122 20.41 -15.24 -4.13
N ALA A 123 19.12 -15.00 -3.91
CA ALA A 123 18.06 -15.47 -4.80
C ALA A 123 17.95 -14.65 -6.10
N GLU A 124 17.52 -15.32 -7.16
CA GLU A 124 17.24 -14.70 -8.45
C GLU A 124 15.84 -14.07 -8.49
N ALA A 125 15.70 -12.94 -9.20
CA ALA A 125 14.40 -12.31 -9.41
C ALA A 125 13.42 -13.30 -10.09
N PRO A 126 12.16 -13.40 -9.61
CA PRO A 126 11.46 -12.44 -8.76
C PRO A 126 11.43 -12.77 -7.23
N ARG A 127 12.26 -13.70 -6.73
CA ARG A 127 12.50 -13.96 -5.28
C ARG A 127 11.25 -14.17 -4.43
N LEU A 128 10.18 -14.72 -5.02
CA LEU A 128 8.88 -14.81 -4.38
C LEU A 128 8.92 -15.64 -3.09
N ALA A 129 9.64 -16.76 -3.09
CA ALA A 129 9.71 -17.68 -1.96
C ALA A 129 10.42 -17.01 -0.76
N GLU A 130 11.51 -16.31 -1.01
CA GLU A 130 12.28 -15.59 -0.01
C GLU A 130 11.45 -14.44 0.58
N TYR A 131 10.74 -13.68 -0.27
CA TYR A 131 9.81 -12.65 0.21
C TYR A 131 8.67 -13.24 1.04
N GLN A 132 8.11 -14.39 0.66
CA GLN A 132 7.04 -15.05 1.44
C GLN A 132 7.53 -15.47 2.83
N ALA A 133 8.71 -16.09 2.92
CA ALA A 133 9.32 -16.46 4.20
C ALA A 133 9.60 -15.23 5.08
N TYR A 134 10.05 -14.12 4.47
CA TYR A 134 10.27 -12.87 5.20
C TYR A 134 8.96 -12.23 5.65
N ILE A 135 7.92 -12.23 4.81
CA ILE A 135 6.57 -11.76 5.19
C ILE A 135 6.05 -12.58 6.38
N ASP A 136 6.17 -13.91 6.35
CA ASP A 136 5.75 -14.77 7.47
C ASP A 136 6.46 -14.40 8.78
N PHE A 137 7.77 -14.15 8.68
CA PHE A 137 8.60 -13.75 9.82
C PHE A 137 8.18 -12.39 10.41
N GLU A 138 8.03 -11.35 9.58
CA GLU A 138 7.58 -10.02 10.03
C GLU A 138 6.15 -10.05 10.56
N MET A 139 5.26 -10.85 9.94
CA MET A 139 3.89 -11.05 10.44
C MET A 139 3.85 -11.72 11.81
N LYS A 140 4.81 -12.62 12.11
CA LYS A 140 4.96 -13.22 13.43
C LYS A 140 5.47 -12.23 14.47
N ILE A 141 6.33 -11.29 14.08
CA ILE A 141 6.80 -10.21 14.96
C ILE A 141 5.66 -9.22 15.25
N GLY A 142 4.87 -8.88 14.23
CA GLY A 142 3.63 -8.12 14.38
C GLY A 142 3.78 -6.60 14.29
N ASP A 143 4.94 -6.06 13.86
CA ASP A 143 5.11 -4.62 13.66
C ASP A 143 4.41 -4.15 12.36
N PRO A 144 3.35 -3.31 12.44
CA PRO A 144 2.59 -2.89 11.27
C PRO A 144 3.39 -2.11 10.24
N ALA A 145 4.39 -1.32 10.64
CA ALA A 145 5.19 -0.52 9.72
C ALA A 145 6.12 -1.43 8.91
N ARG A 146 6.73 -2.42 9.56
CA ARG A 146 7.62 -3.39 8.92
C ARG A 146 6.88 -4.39 8.04
N ILE A 147 5.70 -4.85 8.48
CA ILE A 147 4.84 -5.72 7.67
C ILE A 147 4.43 -5.00 6.38
N GLN A 148 3.98 -3.75 6.46
CA GLN A 148 3.70 -2.96 5.25
C GLN A 148 4.93 -2.83 4.37
N LEU A 149 6.08 -2.49 4.93
CA LEU A 149 7.33 -2.35 4.18
C LEU A 149 7.69 -3.64 3.41
N ILE A 150 7.64 -4.81 4.05
CA ILE A 150 8.05 -6.05 3.38
C ILE A 150 7.05 -6.46 2.29
N PHE A 151 5.74 -6.24 2.49
CA PHE A 151 4.76 -6.42 1.43
C PHE A 151 5.01 -5.48 0.25
N GLU A 152 5.24 -4.18 0.52
CA GLU A 152 5.54 -3.20 -0.53
C GLU A 152 6.82 -3.55 -1.29
N ARG A 153 7.87 -4.02 -0.60
CA ARG A 153 9.10 -4.51 -1.22
C ARG A 153 8.83 -5.71 -2.13
N ALA A 154 8.13 -6.72 -1.63
CA ALA A 154 7.80 -7.92 -2.41
C ALA A 154 6.97 -7.59 -3.66
N LEU A 155 6.00 -6.68 -3.52
CA LEU A 155 5.11 -6.26 -4.60
C LEU A 155 5.80 -5.46 -5.70
N VAL A 156 6.96 -4.86 -5.47
CA VAL A 156 7.73 -4.20 -6.54
C VAL A 156 8.21 -5.21 -7.59
N GLU A 157 8.62 -6.40 -7.15
CA GLU A 157 9.11 -7.47 -8.04
C GLU A 157 8.00 -8.46 -8.43
N ASN A 158 6.96 -8.60 -7.58
CA ASN A 158 5.91 -9.61 -7.70
C ASN A 158 4.51 -9.02 -7.85
N CYS A 159 4.40 -7.85 -8.52
CA CYS A 159 3.12 -7.15 -8.65
C CYS A 159 2.05 -7.93 -9.43
N LEU A 160 2.44 -8.94 -10.23
CA LEU A 160 1.52 -9.76 -11.03
C LEU A 160 1.06 -11.03 -10.29
N VAL A 161 1.40 -11.18 -9.01
CA VAL A 161 0.99 -12.33 -8.17
C VAL A 161 -0.28 -11.95 -7.38
N PRO A 162 -1.48 -12.42 -7.78
CA PRO A 162 -2.73 -11.99 -7.14
C PRO A 162 -2.83 -12.41 -5.67
N ASP A 163 -2.33 -13.60 -5.33
CA ASP A 163 -2.35 -14.12 -3.95
C ASP A 163 -1.55 -13.25 -2.99
N LEU A 164 -0.48 -12.60 -3.46
CA LEU A 164 0.30 -11.67 -2.66
C LEU A 164 -0.50 -10.39 -2.34
N TRP A 165 -1.23 -9.86 -3.33
CA TRP A 165 -2.17 -8.74 -3.10
C TRP A 165 -3.32 -9.13 -2.19
N ILE A 166 -3.90 -10.32 -2.36
CA ILE A 166 -4.96 -10.86 -1.51
C ILE A 166 -4.48 -10.93 -0.06
N ARG A 167 -3.27 -11.46 0.16
CA ARG A 167 -2.67 -11.58 1.48
C ARG A 167 -2.40 -10.21 2.12
N TYR A 168 -1.83 -9.27 1.38
CA TYR A 168 -1.54 -7.93 1.87
C TYR A 168 -2.84 -7.14 2.20
N SER A 169 -3.77 -7.10 1.26
CA SER A 169 -5.06 -6.42 1.45
C SER A 169 -5.86 -7.02 2.61
N GLN A 170 -5.84 -8.34 2.78
CA GLN A 170 -6.49 -9.01 3.90
C GLN A 170 -5.88 -8.65 5.26
N TYR A 171 -4.56 -8.50 5.32
CA TYR A 171 -3.88 -8.01 6.52
C TYR A 171 -4.37 -6.60 6.88
N LEU A 172 -4.40 -5.69 5.90
CA LEU A 172 -4.83 -4.30 6.12
C LEU A 172 -6.32 -4.20 6.50
N ASP A 173 -7.20 -4.96 5.83
CA ASP A 173 -8.64 -5.01 6.11
C ASP A 173 -8.95 -5.48 7.54
N ARG A 174 -8.14 -6.39 8.09
CA ARG A 174 -8.40 -7.03 9.39
C ARG A 174 -7.72 -6.33 10.54
N GLN A 175 -6.47 -5.89 10.36
CA GLN A 175 -5.62 -5.41 11.46
C GLN A 175 -5.56 -3.89 11.54
N LEU A 176 -5.36 -3.17 10.42
CA LEU A 176 -5.15 -1.72 10.44
C LEU A 176 -6.45 -0.93 10.24
N LYS A 177 -7.29 -1.33 9.28
CA LYS A 177 -8.59 -0.68 8.96
C LYS A 177 -8.50 0.83 8.70
N VAL A 178 -7.34 1.33 8.26
CA VAL A 178 -7.16 2.73 7.87
C VAL A 178 -7.71 2.91 6.45
N LYS A 179 -8.83 3.64 6.31
CA LYS A 179 -9.59 3.80 5.06
C LYS A 179 -8.71 4.10 3.85
N ASP A 180 -7.93 5.17 3.90
CA ASP A 180 -7.17 5.64 2.74
C ASP A 180 -6.07 4.65 2.32
N LEU A 181 -5.43 4.00 3.30
CA LEU A 181 -4.41 2.97 3.06
C LEU A 181 -5.03 1.71 2.45
N VAL A 182 -6.11 1.18 3.05
CA VAL A 182 -6.81 -0.02 2.60
C VAL A 182 -7.32 0.16 1.17
N LEU A 183 -8.06 1.24 0.92
CA LEU A 183 -8.64 1.52 -0.39
C LEU A 183 -7.56 1.75 -1.45
N SER A 184 -6.45 2.41 -1.09
CA SER A 184 -5.29 2.58 -1.97
C SER A 184 -4.69 1.22 -2.40
N VAL A 185 -4.49 0.30 -1.47
CA VAL A 185 -3.93 -1.03 -1.77
C VAL A 185 -4.87 -1.87 -2.63
N HIS A 186 -6.17 -1.91 -2.32
CA HIS A 186 -7.14 -2.60 -3.18
C HIS A 186 -7.20 -1.99 -4.58
N SER A 187 -7.18 -0.66 -4.70
CA SER A 187 -7.14 0.01 -6.00
C SER A 187 -5.87 -0.31 -6.79
N ARG A 188 -4.73 -0.49 -6.13
CA ARG A 188 -3.48 -0.91 -6.78
C ARG A 188 -3.53 -2.37 -7.19
N ALA A 189 -4.11 -3.24 -6.38
CA ALA A 189 -4.25 -4.66 -6.67
C ALA A 189 -5.01 -4.91 -7.99
N VAL A 190 -6.19 -4.29 -8.14
CA VAL A 190 -7.00 -4.43 -9.37
C VAL A 190 -6.38 -3.79 -10.60
N ARG A 191 -5.44 -2.85 -10.43
CA ARG A 191 -4.67 -2.26 -11.54
C ARG A 191 -3.53 -3.16 -12.01
N ASN A 192 -2.94 -3.95 -11.11
CA ASN A 192 -1.84 -4.86 -11.45
C ASN A 192 -2.35 -6.23 -11.92
N CYS A 193 -3.40 -6.75 -11.28
CA CYS A 193 -4.01 -8.05 -11.62
C CYS A 193 -5.51 -7.90 -11.95
N PRO A 194 -5.88 -7.17 -13.02
CA PRO A 194 -7.28 -6.93 -13.37
C PRO A 194 -8.06 -8.21 -13.71
N TRP A 195 -7.38 -9.27 -14.15
CA TRP A 195 -7.98 -10.56 -14.52
C TRP A 195 -8.47 -11.39 -13.31
N THR A 196 -8.14 -11.01 -12.08
CA THR A 196 -8.54 -11.75 -10.88
C THR A 196 -9.79 -11.15 -10.25
N VAL A 197 -10.94 -11.80 -10.44
CA VAL A 197 -12.22 -11.33 -9.90
C VAL A 197 -12.22 -11.15 -8.38
N ALA A 198 -11.55 -12.04 -7.64
CA ALA A 198 -11.49 -11.97 -6.18
C ALA A 198 -10.92 -10.63 -5.67
N LEU A 199 -10.01 -9.98 -6.41
CA LEU A 199 -9.49 -8.67 -6.06
C LEU A 199 -10.55 -7.58 -6.22
N TRP A 200 -11.37 -7.64 -7.27
CA TRP A 200 -12.48 -6.72 -7.48
C TRP A 200 -13.58 -6.91 -6.43
N SER A 201 -13.98 -8.16 -6.17
CA SER A 201 -14.96 -8.51 -5.13
C SER A 201 -14.53 -7.96 -3.76
N ARG A 202 -13.24 -8.17 -3.40
CA ARG A 202 -12.66 -7.64 -2.16
C ARG A 202 -12.61 -6.11 -2.14
N TYR A 203 -12.28 -5.48 -3.26
CA TYR A 203 -12.26 -4.02 -3.34
C TYR A 203 -13.65 -3.41 -3.13
N LEU A 204 -14.69 -3.96 -3.77
CA LEU A 204 -16.08 -3.52 -3.57
C LEU A 204 -16.52 -3.68 -2.11
N LEU A 205 -16.18 -4.82 -1.49
CA LEU A 205 -16.45 -5.05 -0.06
C LEU A 205 -15.70 -4.06 0.85
N ALA A 206 -14.44 -3.72 0.53
CA ALA A 206 -13.68 -2.73 1.29
C ALA A 206 -14.28 -1.32 1.14
N MET A 207 -14.70 -0.94 -0.07
CA MET A 207 -15.38 0.33 -0.33
C MET A 207 -16.70 0.43 0.45
N GLU A 208 -17.48 -0.65 0.48
CA GLU A 208 -18.71 -0.73 1.28
C GLU A 208 -18.42 -0.55 2.79
N ARG A 209 -17.46 -1.31 3.34
CA ARG A 209 -17.09 -1.22 4.77
C ARG A 209 -16.63 0.17 5.20
N HIS A 210 -15.97 0.90 4.30
CA HIS A 210 -15.48 2.26 4.54
C HIS A 210 -16.47 3.36 4.13
N GLY A 211 -17.72 3.00 3.82
CA GLY A 211 -18.80 3.95 3.52
C GLY A 211 -18.49 4.84 2.32
N VAL A 212 -17.86 4.28 1.27
CA VAL A 212 -17.61 5.01 0.03
C VAL A 212 -18.95 5.29 -0.67
N GLU A 213 -19.06 6.45 -1.32
CA GLU A 213 -20.28 6.87 -2.02
C GLU A 213 -20.73 5.83 -3.06
N HIS A 214 -22.04 5.59 -3.14
CA HIS A 214 -22.64 4.62 -4.05
C HIS A 214 -22.17 4.80 -5.49
N ARG A 215 -22.14 6.04 -5.99
CA ARG A 215 -21.72 6.35 -7.35
C ARG A 215 -20.32 5.80 -7.65
N VAL A 216 -19.38 5.93 -6.71
CA VAL A 216 -18.00 5.46 -6.87
C VAL A 216 -17.95 3.94 -6.88
N ILE A 217 -18.72 3.26 -6.01
CA ILE A 217 -18.82 1.80 -5.99
C ILE A 217 -19.41 1.26 -7.31
N SER A 218 -20.48 1.87 -7.83
CA SER A 218 -21.09 1.49 -9.10
C SER A 218 -20.11 1.66 -10.28
N VAL A 219 -19.36 2.76 -10.31
CA VAL A 219 -18.32 2.98 -11.34
C VAL A 219 -17.21 1.94 -11.23
N THR A 220 -16.79 1.56 -10.02
CA THR A 220 -15.80 0.49 -9.82
C THR A 220 -16.31 -0.86 -10.30
N PHE A 221 -17.58 -1.18 -10.06
CA PHE A 221 -18.20 -2.41 -10.56
C PHE A 221 -18.24 -2.45 -12.10
N GLU A 222 -18.63 -1.37 -12.77
CA GLU A 222 -18.60 -1.30 -14.25
C GLU A 222 -17.17 -1.46 -14.81
N LYS A 223 -16.15 -0.96 -14.10
CA LYS A 223 -14.75 -1.21 -14.44
C LYS A 223 -14.39 -2.68 -14.29
N ALA A 224 -14.87 -3.35 -13.25
CA ALA A 224 -14.65 -4.78 -13.04
C ALA A 224 -15.25 -5.62 -14.18
N LEU A 225 -16.47 -5.29 -14.64
CA LEU A 225 -17.08 -5.95 -15.81
C LEU A 225 -16.27 -5.78 -17.09
N SER A 226 -15.52 -4.68 -17.20
CA SER A 226 -14.67 -4.38 -18.35
C SER A 226 -13.24 -4.92 -18.19
N ALA A 227 -12.92 -5.62 -17.09
CA ALA A 227 -11.58 -6.10 -16.80
C ALA A 227 -11.16 -7.35 -17.60
N GLY A 228 -12.13 -8.07 -18.18
CA GLY A 228 -11.90 -9.23 -19.04
C GLY A 228 -11.50 -10.49 -18.28
N PHE A 229 -12.41 -11.04 -17.47
CA PHE A 229 -12.18 -12.32 -16.77
C PHE A 229 -12.17 -13.51 -17.73
N ILE A 230 -11.44 -14.56 -17.37
CA ILE A 230 -11.24 -15.76 -18.20
C ILE A 230 -12.45 -16.70 -18.09
N GLN A 231 -13.01 -16.87 -16.90
CA GLN A 231 -14.10 -17.84 -16.67
C GLN A 231 -15.46 -17.14 -16.57
N ALA A 232 -16.50 -17.77 -17.09
CA ALA A 232 -17.87 -17.26 -16.95
C ALA A 232 -18.33 -17.18 -15.48
N THR A 233 -17.83 -18.10 -14.64
CA THR A 233 -18.07 -18.12 -13.19
C THR A 233 -17.56 -16.84 -12.51
N ASP A 234 -16.48 -16.23 -13.01
CA ASP A 234 -15.94 -14.99 -12.48
C ASP A 234 -16.93 -13.83 -12.66
N TYR A 235 -17.61 -13.78 -13.82
CA TYR A 235 -18.66 -12.78 -14.02
C TYR A 235 -19.83 -13.01 -13.05
N VAL A 236 -20.21 -14.24 -12.78
CA VAL A 236 -21.25 -14.54 -11.78
C VAL A 236 -20.81 -14.08 -10.40
N GLU A 237 -19.57 -14.32 -9.99
CA GLU A 237 -19.03 -13.89 -8.70
C GLU A 237 -19.10 -12.36 -8.52
N ILE A 238 -18.62 -11.58 -9.50
CA ILE A 238 -18.63 -10.12 -9.37
C ILE A 238 -20.06 -9.55 -9.35
N TRP A 239 -20.98 -10.15 -10.13
CA TRP A 239 -22.38 -9.78 -10.09
C TRP A 239 -22.98 -10.08 -8.72
N GLN A 240 -22.76 -11.28 -8.18
CA GLN A 240 -23.22 -11.63 -6.84
C GLN A 240 -22.70 -10.65 -5.78
N ALA A 241 -21.40 -10.32 -5.79
CA ALA A 241 -20.81 -9.38 -4.85
C ALA A 241 -21.49 -7.99 -4.90
N TYR A 242 -21.78 -7.48 -6.10
CA TYR A 242 -22.44 -6.20 -6.29
C TYR A 242 -23.93 -6.23 -5.93
N LEU A 243 -24.65 -7.30 -6.28
CA LEU A 243 -26.05 -7.51 -5.90
C LEU A 243 -26.21 -7.58 -4.38
N ASP A 244 -25.29 -8.26 -3.71
CA ASP A 244 -25.24 -8.34 -2.26
C ASP A 244 -25.02 -6.97 -1.60
N TYR A 245 -24.15 -6.15 -2.18
CA TYR A 245 -23.97 -4.76 -1.77
C TYR A 245 -25.27 -3.95 -1.95
N LEU A 246 -25.94 -4.05 -3.10
CA LEU A 246 -27.22 -3.36 -3.33
C LEU A 246 -28.29 -3.81 -2.33
N ARG A 247 -28.38 -5.12 -2.06
CA ARG A 247 -29.31 -5.70 -1.07
C ARG A 247 -29.10 -5.11 0.32
N ARG A 248 -27.84 -4.94 0.75
CA ARG A 248 -27.49 -4.35 2.06
C ARG A 248 -27.81 -2.86 2.16
N ARG A 249 -28.09 -2.17 1.05
CA ARG A 249 -28.51 -0.77 1.03
C ARG A 249 -30.02 -0.56 1.12
N VAL A 250 -30.82 -1.61 0.91
CA VAL A 250 -32.28 -1.52 1.02
C VAL A 250 -32.65 -1.45 2.50
N ASP A 251 -33.28 -0.36 2.92
CA ASP A 251 -33.90 -0.28 4.24
C ASP A 251 -35.29 -0.92 4.17
N PHE A 252 -35.40 -2.18 4.59
CA PHE A 252 -36.66 -2.92 4.59
C PHE A 252 -37.70 -2.37 5.60
N LYS A 253 -37.33 -1.40 6.45
CA LYS A 253 -38.26 -0.78 7.42
C LYS A 253 -38.93 0.48 6.89
N GLN A 254 -38.31 1.17 5.93
CA GLN A 254 -38.96 2.25 5.21
C GLN A 254 -39.62 1.61 3.98
N GLY A 255 -40.95 1.63 3.91
CA GLY A 255 -41.74 1.12 2.77
C GLY A 255 -41.53 1.89 1.45
N THR A 256 -40.34 2.45 1.25
CA THR A 256 -39.84 2.94 -0.02
C THR A 256 -39.70 1.76 -0.97
N GLU A 257 -40.55 1.75 -1.99
CA GLU A 257 -40.30 1.11 -3.28
C GLU A 257 -39.02 1.72 -3.87
N VAL A 258 -37.86 1.33 -3.35
CA VAL A 258 -36.59 1.54 -4.04
C VAL A 258 -36.72 0.70 -5.31
N PRO A 259 -36.62 1.26 -6.53
CA PRO A 259 -36.69 0.45 -7.73
C PRO A 259 -35.56 -0.57 -7.69
N VAL A 260 -35.91 -1.79 -7.33
CA VAL A 260 -35.06 -2.97 -7.38
C VAL A 260 -34.91 -3.27 -8.87
N PHE A 261 -33.95 -2.57 -9.48
CA PHE A 261 -33.50 -2.66 -10.88
C PHE A 261 -34.42 -2.09 -11.97
N PRO A 262 -33.90 -1.21 -12.84
CA PRO A 262 -33.97 -1.46 -14.28
C PRO A 262 -32.88 -2.48 -14.58
N VAL A 263 -33.24 -3.76 -14.62
CA VAL A 263 -32.29 -4.83 -14.94
C VAL A 263 -31.84 -4.56 -16.38
N ARG A 264 -30.58 -4.13 -16.56
CA ARG A 264 -29.88 -4.28 -17.85
C ARG A 264 -29.52 -5.76 -18.02
N THR A 265 -30.53 -6.63 -17.95
CA THR A 265 -30.44 -8.07 -18.22
C THR A 265 -29.97 -8.29 -19.65
N GLU A 266 -30.21 -7.32 -20.54
CA GLU A 266 -29.68 -7.31 -21.89
C GLU A 266 -28.15 -7.43 -21.94
N ARG A 267 -27.39 -6.85 -20.99
CA ARG A 267 -25.92 -6.97 -20.99
C ARG A 267 -25.42 -8.31 -20.42
N PHE A 268 -26.06 -8.81 -19.37
CA PHE A 268 -25.77 -10.14 -18.83
C PHE A 268 -26.03 -11.22 -19.89
N LEU A 269 -27.14 -11.08 -20.62
CA LEU A 269 -27.49 -11.99 -21.70
C LEU A 269 -26.65 -11.77 -22.97
N SER A 270 -26.28 -10.53 -23.32
CA SER A 270 -25.44 -10.28 -24.50
C SER A 270 -24.01 -10.79 -24.35
N VAL A 271 -23.42 -10.71 -23.14
CA VAL A 271 -22.06 -11.18 -22.89
C VAL A 271 -22.02 -12.71 -22.73
N SER A 272 -23.03 -13.32 -22.12
CA SER A 272 -23.08 -14.78 -21.94
C SER A 272 -23.60 -15.55 -23.15
N PHE A 273 -24.34 -14.93 -24.09
CA PHE A 273 -24.99 -15.65 -25.21
C PHE A 273 -24.64 -15.15 -26.62
N ALA A 274 -23.53 -14.41 -26.80
CA ALA A 274 -23.05 -13.97 -28.12
C ALA A 274 -22.75 -15.12 -29.13
N GLY A 275 -22.89 -16.40 -28.72
CA GLY A 275 -22.70 -17.57 -29.57
C GLY A 275 -23.92 -18.47 -29.79
N MET A 276 -25.12 -18.15 -29.27
CA MET A 276 -26.30 -19.02 -29.46
C MET A 276 -27.45 -18.26 -30.14
N GLY A 277 -27.78 -18.70 -31.35
CA GLY A 277 -28.86 -18.15 -32.16
C GLY A 277 -30.25 -18.35 -31.54
N GLN A 278 -31.03 -17.26 -31.61
CA GLN A 278 -32.48 -17.12 -31.43
C GLN A 278 -33.11 -17.47 -30.06
N TRP A 279 -33.85 -16.48 -29.54
CA TRP A 279 -34.69 -16.57 -28.34
C TRP A 279 -36.11 -17.09 -28.65
N PRO A 280 -36.74 -17.91 -27.78
CA PRO A 280 -38.17 -18.19 -27.81
C PRO A 280 -39.01 -17.03 -27.24
N LYS A 281 -40.11 -16.68 -27.90
CA LYS A 281 -40.96 -15.48 -27.70
C LYS A 281 -41.81 -15.40 -26.41
N TYR A 282 -41.47 -16.08 -25.31
CA TYR A 282 -42.42 -16.26 -24.20
C TYR A 282 -42.20 -15.41 -22.93
N LEU A 283 -41.40 -14.34 -22.98
CA LEU A 283 -41.11 -13.49 -21.80
C LEU A 283 -41.50 -12.01 -21.97
N THR A 284 -42.52 -11.72 -22.79
CA THR A 284 -43.12 -10.37 -22.91
C THR A 284 -44.58 -10.37 -22.47
N MET A 285 -44.85 -10.64 -21.20
CA MET A 285 -46.11 -10.22 -20.57
C MET A 285 -45.85 -9.85 -19.12
N GLY A 286 -45.78 -8.54 -18.86
CA GLY A 286 -45.59 -7.97 -17.54
C GLY A 286 -45.60 -6.45 -17.53
N GLN A 287 -46.40 -5.82 -18.40
CA GLN A 287 -46.76 -4.40 -18.33
C GLN A 287 -48.16 -4.22 -18.90
N ALA A 288 -49.19 -4.39 -18.06
CA ALA A 288 -50.49 -3.74 -18.18
C ALA A 288 -51.32 -4.00 -16.90
N MET A 289 -51.80 -2.90 -16.32
CA MET A 289 -52.61 -2.70 -15.10
C MET A 289 -51.86 -2.71 -13.77
#